data_AF-A0A2G8KHB0-F1
#
_entry.id   AF-A0A2G8KHB0-F1
#
_cell.length_a   1.000
_cell.length_b   1.000
_cell.length_c   1.000
_cell.angle_alpha   90.00
_cell.angle_beta   90.00
_cell.angle_gamma   90.00
#
_symmetry.space_group_name_H-M   'P 1'
#
loop_
_entity.id
_entity.type
_entity.pdbx_description
1 polymer ?
#
loop_
_entity_poly.entity_id
_entity_poly.type
_entity_poly.pdbx_seq_one_letter_code
_entity_poly.pdbx_strand_id
1 'polypeptide(L)'
;MFLCILYFSEAPREGTKEDFWRMVWKEDVETIVMLVDKDGTEQQSKDAQYWPEVNRNQKYGAIRVLLIETTVFRSYILREMNVIKGNERVHTVRQYEIPCWKYGGVPAEPADLISVIKQIKNHQKGGKHLLVHCSNGVGATGAFIGLYDLLDVIKTKKEVSVFDVIEGMRKDRVNMVLTKLQYLFIFDALLEAMLSPDSQMSCEQLKKLDLSAMKAKCKKEFQILQETTKHQEDLATLAGNSSENNHKNRFPDLLPVDKFRPVLKSPSNLFGSNDYINATFVKDISQRGFVMTQSPLASTVEDIWRLVFDYNCTSIVMLNTVDDSDESLMVYWPNAHNATASHGLMTVICKKIEESDVFTRRQFEVKHKRSQKSLLVDHFSFHGWSGNKPDVHKLREFIKYTRTKGTGPALVHCINGVGLSAVYVTVISELERIEKEGAVDVFHTLHRLRKQCPHAVQTQWLRQWTCDLRITGSNPGKIIALCPWARHFISIASLHPGV
;
A
#
# COMPACT_ATOMS: atom_id res chain seq x y z
N MET A 1 -10.34 3.35 33.54
CA MET A 1 -9.05 3.37 34.24
C MET A 1 -8.01 3.68 33.18
N PHE A 2 -7.64 4.95 33.06
CA PHE A 2 -6.69 5.44 32.05
C PHE A 2 -5.29 4.98 32.46
N LEU A 3 -4.69 4.07 31.68
CA LEU A 3 -3.37 3.49 31.98
C LEU A 3 -2.23 4.16 31.19
N CYS A 4 -2.52 5.24 30.45
CA CYS A 4 -1.53 6.12 29.84
C CYS A 4 -1.86 7.55 30.27
N ILE A 5 -0.89 8.29 30.82
CA ILE A 5 -1.03 9.73 30.98
C ILE A 5 -0.74 10.36 29.62
N LEU A 6 -1.75 11.04 29.07
CA LEU A 6 -1.69 11.72 27.78
C LEU A 6 -1.33 13.19 28.01
N TYR A 7 -0.23 13.63 27.41
CA TYR A 7 0.18 15.03 27.43
C TYR A 7 -0.14 15.71 26.11
N PHE A 8 -0.72 16.91 26.19
CA PHE A 8 -1.09 17.73 25.04
C PHE A 8 -0.13 18.91 24.95
N SER A 9 0.49 19.13 23.80
CA SER A 9 1.28 20.34 23.57
C SER A 9 1.01 20.96 22.20
N GLU A 10 1.34 22.25 22.08
CA GLU A 10 1.61 22.87 20.78
C GLU A 10 2.94 22.32 20.23
N ALA A 11 3.14 22.40 18.92
CA ALA A 11 4.47 22.18 18.36
C ALA A 11 5.47 23.21 18.93
N PRO A 12 6.70 22.80 19.26
CA PRO A 12 7.69 23.73 19.76
C PRO A 12 8.07 24.75 18.69
N ARG A 13 8.14 26.01 19.10
CA ARG A 13 8.68 27.12 18.30
C ARG A 13 10.18 27.21 18.53
N GLU A 14 10.91 27.93 17.69
CA GLU A 14 12.38 28.09 17.83
C GLU A 14 12.81 28.47 19.26
N GLY A 15 12.09 29.39 19.91
CA GLY A 15 12.37 29.80 21.28
C GLY A 15 11.93 28.83 22.39
N THR A 16 11.11 27.82 22.10
CA THR A 16 10.52 26.92 23.11
C THR A 16 10.97 25.46 22.98
N LYS A 17 11.93 25.16 22.09
CA LYS A 17 12.50 23.80 21.92
C LYS A 17 13.11 23.27 23.22
N GLU A 18 13.78 24.12 24.00
CA GLU A 18 14.33 23.74 25.30
C GLU A 18 13.23 23.34 26.29
N ASP A 19 12.17 24.15 26.40
CA ASP A 19 11.06 23.87 27.31
C ASP A 19 10.34 22.58 26.93
N PHE A 20 10.18 22.31 25.64
CA PHE A 20 9.60 21.07 25.12
C PHE A 20 10.39 19.84 25.55
N TRP A 21 11.71 19.83 25.32
CA TRP A 21 12.54 18.71 25.75
C TRP A 21 12.62 18.59 27.27
N ARG A 22 12.58 19.73 27.99
CA ARG A 22 12.50 19.73 29.45
C ARG A 22 11.23 19.05 29.95
N MET A 23 10.09 19.29 29.31
CA MET A 23 8.84 18.59 29.60
C MET A 23 8.94 17.10 29.27
N VAL A 24 9.43 16.73 28.08
CA VAL A 24 9.62 15.32 27.67
C VAL A 24 10.46 14.56 28.70
N TRP A 25 11.53 15.17 29.21
CA TRP A 25 12.37 14.59 30.25
C TRP A 25 11.66 14.48 31.61
N LYS A 26 11.01 15.56 32.05
CA LYS A 26 10.43 15.66 33.39
C LYS A 26 9.22 14.75 33.58
N GLU A 27 8.42 14.59 32.52
CA GLU A 27 7.22 13.74 32.50
C GLU A 27 7.52 12.31 32.00
N ASP A 28 8.80 11.95 31.86
CA ASP A 28 9.26 10.61 31.44
C ASP A 28 8.60 10.10 30.16
N VAL A 29 8.43 10.99 29.17
CA VAL A 29 7.73 10.71 27.91
C VAL A 29 8.56 9.76 27.06
N GLU A 30 8.02 8.58 26.76
CA GLU A 30 8.69 7.59 25.91
C GLU A 30 8.25 7.65 24.45
N THR A 31 7.04 8.17 24.19
CA THR A 31 6.50 8.25 22.84
C THR A 31 5.95 9.63 22.56
N ILE A 32 6.40 10.21 21.45
CA ILE A 32 5.92 11.46 20.91
C ILE A 32 5.17 11.15 19.62
N VAL A 33 3.93 11.62 19.49
CA VAL A 33 3.16 11.57 18.24
C VAL A 33 3.05 12.99 17.70
N MET A 34 3.70 13.20 16.57
CA MET A 34 3.71 14.45 15.83
C MET A 34 2.77 14.33 14.64
N LEU A 35 1.66 15.06 14.67
CA LEU A 35 0.66 15.09 13.62
C LEU A 35 0.95 16.28 12.71
N VAL A 36 1.40 16.00 11.48
CA VAL A 36 1.85 17.04 10.54
C VAL A 36 0.79 17.34 9.51
N ASP A 37 0.44 18.63 9.41
CA ASP A 37 -0.34 19.14 8.30
C ASP A 37 0.59 19.36 7.11
N LYS A 38 0.45 18.54 6.06
CA LYS A 38 1.20 18.69 4.82
C LYS A 38 0.26 19.29 3.79
N ASP A 39 0.05 20.60 3.80
CA ASP A 39 -0.50 21.28 2.64
C ASP A 39 0.45 21.05 1.45
N GLY A 40 -0.09 20.80 0.26
CA GLY A 40 0.66 20.32 -0.92
C GLY A 40 1.70 21.29 -1.50
N THR A 41 2.02 22.38 -0.80
CA THR A 41 3.11 23.32 -1.09
C THR A 41 4.28 23.01 -0.17
N GLU A 42 5.49 22.94 -0.70
CA GLU A 42 6.76 22.79 0.04
C GLU A 42 7.09 23.95 1.00
N GLN A 43 6.08 24.66 1.53
CA GLN A 43 6.27 25.45 2.73
C GLN A 43 6.46 24.46 3.87
N GLN A 44 7.73 24.34 4.28
CA GLN A 44 8.13 23.84 5.58
C GLN A 44 7.02 24.12 6.58
N SER A 45 6.55 23.07 7.26
CA SER A 45 5.67 23.23 8.40
C SER A 45 6.15 24.43 9.22
N LYS A 46 5.25 25.32 9.62
CA LYS A 46 5.58 26.44 10.52
C LYS A 46 6.12 25.95 11.87
N ASP A 47 6.03 24.64 12.12
CA ASP A 47 6.60 23.97 13.28
C ASP A 47 8.11 23.84 13.14
N ALA A 48 8.84 24.36 14.12
CA ALA A 48 10.28 24.33 14.13
C ALA A 48 10.78 22.90 14.35
N GLN A 49 11.69 22.41 13.49
CA GLN A 49 12.33 21.11 13.70
C GLN A 49 13.07 21.10 15.06
N TYR A 50 12.62 20.23 15.96
CA TYR A 50 13.13 20.14 17.34
C TYR A 50 13.97 18.89 17.60
N TRP A 51 14.40 18.19 16.56
CA TRP A 51 15.26 17.01 16.63
C TRP A 51 16.48 17.18 15.70
N PRO A 52 17.64 16.58 16.03
CA PRO A 52 18.85 16.68 15.20
C PRO A 52 18.75 15.82 13.92
N GLU A 53 19.75 15.94 13.03
CA GLU A 53 19.93 15.01 11.91
C GLU A 53 20.37 13.61 12.39
N VAL A 54 20.18 12.60 11.54
CA VAL A 54 20.51 11.20 11.85
C VAL A 54 21.99 11.06 12.23
N ASN A 55 22.27 10.30 13.30
CA ASN A 55 23.59 10.14 13.91
C ASN A 55 24.24 11.42 14.44
N ARG A 56 23.47 12.51 14.57
CA ARG A 56 23.91 13.74 15.22
C ARG A 56 23.21 13.95 16.55
N ASN A 57 23.89 14.66 17.45
CA ASN A 57 23.30 15.14 18.69
C ASN A 57 23.14 16.65 18.66
N GLN A 58 22.11 17.15 19.34
CA GLN A 58 21.85 18.56 19.54
C GLN A 58 21.50 18.83 21.01
N LYS A 59 21.98 19.95 21.52
CA LYS A 59 21.76 20.38 22.91
C LYS A 59 20.63 21.40 22.97
N TYR A 60 19.67 21.14 23.84
CA TYR A 60 18.53 21.97 24.18
C TYR A 60 18.61 22.27 25.67
N GLY A 61 19.24 23.39 26.04
CA GLY A 61 19.53 23.71 27.44
C GLY A 61 20.40 22.63 28.11
N ALA A 62 19.90 22.03 29.19
CA ALA A 62 20.58 20.94 29.91
C ALA A 62 20.43 19.56 29.24
N ILE A 63 19.58 19.44 28.23
CA ILE A 63 19.21 18.17 27.60
C ILE A 63 19.95 18.00 26.27
N ARG A 64 20.51 16.82 26.05
CA ARG A 64 21.14 16.41 24.81
C ARG A 64 20.31 15.33 24.16
N VAL A 65 19.91 15.55 22.92
CA VAL A 65 19.10 14.62 22.12
C VAL A 65 19.99 14.08 21.01
N LEU A 66 20.05 12.77 20.85
CA LEU A 66 20.78 12.07 19.79
C LEU A 66 19.76 11.28 18.95
N LEU A 67 19.71 11.53 17.65
CA LEU A 67 18.88 10.75 16.74
C LEU A 67 19.65 9.50 16.28
N ILE A 68 19.14 8.32 16.66
CA ILE A 68 19.75 7.02 16.37
C ILE A 68 19.37 6.55 14.98
N GLU A 69 18.07 6.46 14.72
CA GLU A 69 17.55 5.96 13.45
C GLU A 69 16.32 6.75 13.02
N THR A 70 16.13 6.86 11.70
CA THR A 70 14.87 7.30 11.10
C THR A 70 14.40 6.25 10.10
N THR A 71 13.26 5.64 10.38
CA THR A 71 12.63 4.63 9.52
C THR A 71 11.38 5.24 8.90
N VAL A 72 11.30 5.26 7.56
CA VAL A 72 10.18 5.84 6.83
C VAL A 72 9.18 4.73 6.46
N PHE A 73 8.00 4.78 7.08
CA PHE A 73 6.86 3.95 6.70
C PHE A 73 5.94 4.73 5.77
N ARG A 74 4.93 4.04 5.22
CA ARG A 74 3.93 4.67 4.33
C ARG A 74 3.12 5.75 5.06
N SER A 75 2.59 5.40 6.23
CA SER A 75 1.63 6.23 6.96
C SER A 75 2.26 7.06 8.07
N TYR A 76 3.54 6.84 8.39
CA TYR A 76 4.28 7.58 9.41
C TYR A 76 5.79 7.47 9.21
N ILE A 77 6.55 8.34 9.87
CA ILE A 77 7.99 8.26 10.01
C ILE A 77 8.28 7.96 11.47
N LEU A 78 9.08 6.94 11.75
CA LEU A 78 9.53 6.61 13.09
C LEU A 78 10.95 7.13 13.30
N ARG A 79 11.16 7.85 14.40
CA ARG A 79 12.49 8.26 14.85
C ARG A 79 12.75 7.68 16.22
N GLU A 80 13.90 7.04 16.39
CA GLU A 80 14.36 6.60 17.70
C GLU A 80 15.47 7.53 18.20
N MET A 81 15.25 8.14 19.37
CA MET A 81 16.13 9.16 19.93
C MET A 81 16.56 8.78 21.33
N ASN A 82 17.82 9.06 21.66
CA ASN A 82 18.33 9.00 23.01
C ASN A 82 18.41 10.41 23.58
N VAL A 83 17.65 10.65 24.65
CA VAL A 83 17.61 11.89 25.41
C VAL A 83 18.45 11.70 26.66
N ILE A 84 19.32 12.65 26.97
CA ILE A 84 20.26 12.58 28.08
C ILE A 84 20.32 13.95 28.75
N LYS A 85 20.25 14.00 30.07
CA LYS A 85 20.43 15.23 30.84
C LYS A 85 21.67 15.11 31.73
N GLY A 86 22.73 15.88 31.44
CA GLY A 86 24.00 15.77 32.17
C GLY A 86 24.60 14.35 32.13
N ASN A 87 24.91 13.79 33.31
CA ASN A 87 25.37 12.40 33.50
C ASN A 87 24.23 11.47 33.99
N GLU A 88 22.97 11.87 33.84
CA GLU A 88 21.79 11.05 34.20
C GLU A 88 21.61 9.85 33.23
N ARG A 89 20.56 9.04 33.46
CA ARG A 89 20.22 7.87 32.64
C ARG A 89 20.02 8.22 31.16
N VAL A 90 20.20 7.27 30.26
CA VAL A 90 19.77 7.44 28.86
C VAL A 90 18.27 7.16 28.80
N HIS A 91 17.50 8.12 28.32
CA HIS A 91 16.06 7.99 28.11
C HIS A 91 15.76 7.82 26.63
N THR A 92 15.24 6.67 26.22
CA THR A 92 14.93 6.37 24.82
C THR A 92 13.52 6.85 24.48
N VAL A 93 13.42 7.76 23.52
CA VAL A 93 12.18 8.37 23.06
C VAL A 93 11.93 8.00 21.60
N ARG A 94 10.72 7.51 21.31
CA ARG A 94 10.25 7.25 19.94
C ARG A 94 9.32 8.35 19.47
N GLN A 95 9.62 8.94 18.33
CA GLN A 95 8.76 9.94 17.71
C GLN A 95 8.10 9.35 16.46
N TYR A 96 6.78 9.35 16.44
CA TYR A 96 5.94 9.02 15.29
C TYR A 96 5.49 10.29 14.62
N GLU A 97 6.04 10.62 13.46
CA GLU A 97 5.54 11.68 12.61
C GLU A 97 4.50 11.12 11.65
N ILE A 98 3.24 11.55 11.74
CA ILE A 98 2.13 11.06 10.90
C ILE A 98 1.80 12.15 9.86
N PRO A 99 2.25 12.00 8.60
CA PRO A 99 2.14 13.01 7.56
C PRO A 99 0.79 12.96 6.83
N CYS A 100 -0.34 13.01 7.53
CA CYS A 100 -1.64 12.76 6.89
C CYS A 100 -2.78 13.53 7.56
N TRP A 101 -2.75 14.86 7.49
CA TRP A 101 -3.87 15.71 7.89
C TRP A 101 -4.30 16.65 6.74
N LYS A 102 -4.34 16.13 5.49
CA LYS A 102 -4.77 16.91 4.32
C LYS A 102 -6.29 17.13 4.29
N TYR A 103 -6.75 18.17 3.60
CA TYR A 103 -8.17 18.49 3.35
C TYR A 103 -9.01 18.71 4.62
N GLY A 104 -8.69 19.75 5.39
CA GLY A 104 -9.44 20.10 6.60
C GLY A 104 -8.99 19.36 7.86
N GLY A 105 -7.79 18.79 7.81
CA GLY A 105 -7.13 18.19 8.96
C GLY A 105 -7.69 16.81 9.30
N VAL A 106 -7.64 15.83 8.39
CA VAL A 106 -7.87 14.39 8.68
C VAL A 106 -7.04 13.47 7.78
N PRO A 107 -6.73 12.22 8.18
CA PRO A 107 -6.12 11.22 7.30
C PRO A 107 -7.01 10.81 6.13
N ALA A 108 -6.39 10.52 4.98
CA ALA A 108 -7.10 10.05 3.79
C ALA A 108 -7.70 8.64 3.96
N GLU A 109 -7.05 7.79 4.76
CA GLU A 109 -7.48 6.41 5.01
C GLU A 109 -7.54 6.16 6.53
N PRO A 110 -8.73 5.91 7.11
CA PRO A 110 -8.88 5.64 8.53
C PRO A 110 -8.06 4.42 9.00
N ALA A 111 -7.98 3.38 8.17
CA ALA A 111 -7.23 2.16 8.45
C ALA A 111 -5.74 2.41 8.75
N ASP A 112 -5.13 3.38 8.07
CA ASP A 112 -3.71 3.73 8.28
C ASP A 112 -3.50 4.30 9.69
N LEU A 113 -4.38 5.20 10.14
CA LEU A 113 -4.31 5.76 11.50
C LEU A 113 -4.60 4.71 12.57
N ILE A 114 -5.60 3.85 12.35
CA ILE A 114 -5.95 2.76 13.28
C ILE A 114 -4.76 1.81 13.46
N SER A 115 -4.06 1.47 12.37
CA SER A 115 -2.85 0.62 12.43
C SER A 115 -1.76 1.27 13.26
N VAL A 116 -1.48 2.57 13.06
CA VAL A 116 -0.47 3.30 13.85
C VAL A 116 -0.86 3.36 15.33
N ILE A 117 -2.13 3.62 15.66
CA ILE A 117 -2.61 3.60 17.05
C ILE A 117 -2.42 2.22 17.67
N LYS A 118 -2.78 1.14 16.98
CA LYS A 118 -2.57 -0.24 17.48
C LYS A 118 -1.09 -0.52 17.75
N GLN A 119 -0.19 -0.06 16.86
CA GLN A 119 1.24 -0.20 17.07
C GLN A 119 1.73 0.59 18.28
N ILE A 120 1.33 1.87 18.42
CA ILE A 120 1.70 2.69 19.58
C ILE A 120 1.21 2.01 20.87
N LYS A 121 -0.05 1.57 20.92
CA LYS A 121 -0.60 0.84 22.08
C LYS A 121 0.17 -0.42 22.44
N ASN A 122 0.63 -1.17 21.45
CA ASN A 122 1.44 -2.37 21.69
C ASN A 122 2.79 -2.05 22.34
N HIS A 123 3.43 -0.93 21.95
CA HIS A 123 4.69 -0.46 22.56
C HIS A 123 4.50 0.22 23.92
N GLN A 124 3.30 0.74 24.18
CA GLN A 124 2.91 1.44 25.42
C GLN A 124 2.50 0.48 26.56
N LYS A 125 2.48 -0.84 26.33
CA LYS A 125 2.21 -1.85 27.37
C LYS A 125 3.23 -1.72 28.51
N GLY A 126 2.82 -1.12 29.62
CA GLY A 126 3.69 -0.83 30.77
C GLY A 126 3.42 0.48 31.51
N GLY A 127 2.42 1.27 31.11
CA GLY A 127 2.07 2.53 31.81
C GLY A 127 2.89 3.73 31.37
N LYS A 128 3.41 3.70 30.14
CA LYS A 128 4.34 4.68 29.60
C LYS A 128 3.61 5.98 29.22
N HIS A 129 4.33 7.10 29.29
CA HIS A 129 3.77 8.42 29.02
C HIS A 129 3.79 8.72 27.51
N LEU A 130 2.65 9.15 26.97
CA LEU A 130 2.43 9.45 25.56
C LEU A 130 2.17 10.95 25.40
N LEU A 131 2.98 11.61 24.58
CA LEU A 131 2.79 13.00 24.21
C LEU A 131 2.26 13.08 22.79
N VAL A 132 1.20 13.85 22.56
CA VAL A 132 0.63 14.06 21.23
C VAL A 132 0.56 15.55 20.93
N HIS A 133 1.10 15.97 19.80
CA HIS A 133 1.03 17.35 19.36
C HIS A 133 0.77 17.47 17.85
N CYS A 134 0.16 18.58 17.47
CA CYS A 134 0.08 19.07 16.10
C CYS A 134 0.55 20.53 16.11
N SER A 135 0.21 21.31 15.09
CA SER A 135 0.56 22.73 15.02
C SER A 135 -0.04 23.54 16.19
N ASN A 136 -1.33 23.39 16.49
CA ASN A 136 -2.03 24.11 17.58
C ASN A 136 -2.34 23.24 18.81
N GLY A 137 -2.05 21.94 18.74
CA GLY A 137 -2.29 20.99 19.83
C GLY A 137 -3.76 20.78 20.21
N VAL A 138 -4.73 21.02 19.31
CA VAL A 138 -6.17 20.83 19.60
C VAL A 138 -6.94 20.08 18.53
N GLY A 139 -6.74 20.39 17.25
CA GLY A 139 -7.56 19.83 16.16
C GLY A 139 -7.24 18.37 15.88
N ALA A 140 -6.11 18.15 15.19
CA ALA A 140 -5.60 16.82 14.87
C ALA A 140 -5.29 16.01 16.12
N THR A 141 -4.66 16.66 17.12
CA THR A 141 -4.39 16.07 18.42
C THR A 141 -5.65 15.53 19.08
N GLY A 142 -6.75 16.28 19.05
CA GLY A 142 -8.02 15.83 19.62
C GLY A 142 -8.65 14.68 18.88
N ALA A 143 -8.61 14.68 17.55
CA ALA A 143 -9.12 13.56 16.76
C ALA A 143 -8.30 12.28 16.97
N PHE A 144 -6.96 12.39 17.04
CA PHE A 144 -6.09 11.26 17.36
C PHE A 144 -6.39 10.67 18.74
N ILE A 145 -6.47 11.51 19.76
CA ILE A 145 -6.68 11.06 21.15
C ILE A 145 -8.07 10.49 21.36
N GLY A 146 -9.10 11.16 20.82
CA GLY A 146 -10.46 10.64 20.86
C GLY A 146 -10.53 9.25 20.23
N LEU A 147 -9.95 9.07 19.04
CA LEU A 147 -9.88 7.75 18.42
C LEU A 147 -9.04 6.75 19.22
N TYR A 148 -7.91 7.19 19.80
CA TYR A 148 -7.04 6.37 20.64
C TYR A 148 -7.85 5.76 21.79
N ASP A 149 -8.62 6.55 22.53
CA ASP A 149 -9.42 6.05 23.66
C ASP A 149 -10.59 5.18 23.18
N LEU A 150 -11.31 5.64 22.16
CA LEU A 150 -12.51 4.98 21.66
C LEU A 150 -12.25 3.59 21.08
N LEU A 151 -11.05 3.34 20.52
CA LEU A 151 -10.65 2.03 19.99
C LEU A 151 -10.53 0.94 21.07
N ASP A 152 -10.33 1.28 22.35
CA ASP A 152 -10.38 0.29 23.43
C ASP A 152 -11.80 0.09 23.96
N VAL A 153 -12.57 1.18 23.98
CA VAL A 153 -13.97 1.14 24.43
C VAL A 153 -14.80 0.28 23.48
N ILE A 154 -14.63 0.41 22.17
CA ILE A 154 -15.41 -0.33 21.17
C ILE A 154 -15.18 -1.85 21.21
N LYS A 155 -14.04 -2.28 21.75
CA LYS A 155 -13.73 -3.71 21.94
C LYS A 155 -14.39 -4.30 23.19
N THR A 156 -14.67 -3.47 24.19
CA THR A 156 -15.10 -3.90 25.53
C THR A 156 -16.56 -3.58 25.82
N LYS A 157 -17.07 -2.48 25.27
CA LYS A 157 -18.45 -2.01 25.42
C LYS A 157 -19.21 -2.12 24.11
N LYS A 158 -20.52 -2.40 24.22
CA LYS A 158 -21.43 -2.44 23.08
C LYS A 158 -21.85 -1.06 22.56
N GLU A 159 -21.66 -0.03 23.38
CA GLU A 159 -22.07 1.33 23.08
C GLU A 159 -20.91 2.29 23.30
N VAL A 160 -20.81 3.26 22.40
CA VAL A 160 -19.75 4.24 22.35
C VAL A 160 -20.36 5.62 22.10
N SER A 161 -20.04 6.58 22.96
CA SER A 161 -20.45 7.99 22.79
C SER A 161 -19.24 8.84 22.43
N VAL A 162 -19.12 9.17 21.15
CA VAL A 162 -18.08 10.09 20.64
C VAL A 162 -18.26 11.49 21.26
N PHE A 163 -19.52 11.91 21.46
CA PHE A 163 -19.86 13.20 22.03
C PHE A 163 -19.30 13.35 23.45
N ASP A 164 -19.56 12.39 24.34
CA ASP A 164 -19.16 12.48 25.75
C ASP A 164 -17.63 12.49 25.91
N VAL A 165 -16.92 11.72 25.08
CA VAL A 165 -15.45 11.71 25.08
C VAL A 165 -14.89 13.07 24.67
N ILE A 166 -15.42 13.67 23.60
CA ILE A 166 -14.95 14.98 23.13
C ILE A 166 -15.36 16.09 24.10
N GLU A 167 -16.54 16.02 24.71
CA GLU A 167 -16.97 16.95 25.76
C GLU A 167 -16.03 16.87 26.97
N GLY A 168 -15.66 15.66 27.41
CA GLY A 168 -14.68 15.44 28.46
C GLY A 168 -13.32 16.07 28.12
N MET A 169 -12.80 15.77 26.93
CA MET A 169 -11.53 16.35 26.46
C MET A 169 -11.57 17.88 26.38
N ARG A 170 -12.73 18.47 26.08
CA ARG A 170 -12.92 19.93 26.04
C ARG A 170 -12.93 20.60 27.42
N LYS A 171 -13.23 19.84 28.49
CA LYS A 171 -13.09 20.32 29.88
C LYS A 171 -11.62 20.42 30.28
N ASP A 172 -10.78 19.50 29.79
CA ASP A 172 -9.34 19.50 30.07
C ASP A 172 -8.56 20.50 29.19
N ARG A 173 -8.95 20.65 27.92
CA ARG A 173 -8.36 21.59 26.98
C ARG A 173 -9.41 22.15 26.03
N VAL A 174 -9.54 23.48 25.96
CA VAL A 174 -10.53 24.12 25.08
C VAL A 174 -10.32 23.76 23.60
N ASN A 175 -11.41 23.66 22.85
CA ASN A 175 -11.42 23.45 21.39
C ASN A 175 -10.82 22.13 20.87
N MET A 176 -10.73 21.09 21.71
CA MET A 176 -10.37 19.74 21.25
C MET A 176 -11.34 19.25 20.17
N VAL A 177 -10.79 18.72 19.07
CA VAL A 177 -11.51 18.45 17.79
C VAL A 177 -12.12 19.74 17.23
N LEU A 178 -11.41 20.37 16.29
CA LEU A 178 -11.69 21.74 15.86
C LEU A 178 -12.71 21.82 14.73
N THR A 179 -12.69 20.85 13.79
CA THR A 179 -13.51 20.91 12.57
C THR A 179 -14.60 19.84 12.54
N LYS A 180 -15.69 20.11 11.81
CA LYS A 180 -16.75 19.11 11.55
C LYS A 180 -16.20 17.86 10.86
N LEU A 181 -15.23 18.03 9.95
CA LEU A 181 -14.58 16.92 9.25
C LEU A 181 -13.81 16.01 10.21
N GLN A 182 -13.10 16.57 11.19
CA GLN A 182 -12.43 15.81 12.24
C GLN A 182 -13.41 15.01 13.09
N TYR A 183 -14.54 15.62 13.43
CA TYR A 183 -15.60 14.94 14.19
C TYR A 183 -16.19 13.76 13.39
N LEU A 184 -16.54 13.96 12.11
CA LEU A 184 -17.04 12.91 11.23
C LEU A 184 -16.03 11.78 11.02
N PHE A 185 -14.76 12.12 10.84
CA PHE A 185 -13.69 11.14 10.65
C PHE A 185 -13.54 10.19 11.84
N ILE A 186 -13.82 10.63 13.07
CA ILE A 186 -13.81 9.72 14.23
C ILE A 186 -14.89 8.64 14.07
N PHE A 187 -16.08 8.98 13.58
CA PHE A 187 -17.12 7.98 13.29
C PHE A 187 -16.68 7.04 12.16
N ASP A 188 -16.13 7.57 11.07
CA ASP A 188 -15.65 6.75 9.95
C ASP A 188 -14.56 5.77 10.39
N ALA A 189 -13.62 6.23 11.22
CA ALA A 189 -12.55 5.39 11.76
C ALA A 189 -13.08 4.32 12.74
N LEU A 190 -14.08 4.64 13.56
CA LEU A 190 -14.70 3.65 14.43
C LEU A 190 -15.49 2.61 13.63
N LEU A 191 -16.23 3.04 12.60
CA LEU A 191 -16.92 2.13 11.70
C LEU A 191 -15.94 1.20 10.98
N GLU A 192 -14.84 1.74 10.43
CA GLU A 192 -13.78 0.94 9.83
C GLU A 192 -13.19 -0.07 10.83
N ALA A 193 -12.95 0.35 12.08
CA ALA A 193 -12.44 -0.54 13.13
C ALA A 193 -13.43 -1.64 13.55
N MET A 194 -14.73 -1.41 13.40
CA MET A 194 -15.78 -2.40 13.68
C MET A 194 -15.97 -3.40 12.54
N LEU A 195 -15.91 -2.91 11.30
CA LEU A 195 -16.15 -3.73 10.11
C LEU A 195 -14.89 -4.51 9.68
N SER A 196 -13.70 -3.95 9.91
CA SER A 196 -12.44 -4.58 9.51
C SER A 196 -11.93 -5.53 10.59
N PRO A 197 -11.61 -6.79 10.24
CA PRO A 197 -10.99 -7.73 11.16
C PRO A 197 -9.59 -7.27 11.57
N ASP A 198 -9.12 -7.73 12.73
CA ASP A 198 -7.71 -7.62 13.11
C ASP A 198 -6.89 -8.64 12.29
N SER A 199 -6.55 -8.24 11.08
CA SER A 199 -5.93 -9.10 10.07
C SER A 199 -4.40 -9.08 10.09
N GLN A 200 -3.78 -8.04 10.67
CA GLN A 200 -2.34 -7.91 10.76
C GLN A 200 -1.72 -9.04 11.61
N MET A 201 -0.63 -9.62 11.10
CA MET A 201 0.12 -10.68 11.78
C MET A 201 1.62 -10.43 11.67
N SER A 202 2.38 -10.71 12.73
CA SER A 202 3.84 -10.72 12.65
C SER A 202 4.34 -11.92 11.85
N CYS A 203 5.56 -11.81 11.30
CA CYS A 203 6.23 -12.92 10.62
C CYS A 203 6.34 -14.17 11.51
N GLU A 204 6.48 -14.01 12.83
CA GLU A 204 6.52 -15.13 13.78
C GLU A 204 5.17 -15.82 13.95
N GLN A 205 4.09 -15.04 14.09
CA GLN A 205 2.74 -15.56 14.17
C GLN A 205 2.37 -16.31 12.89
N LEU A 206 2.78 -15.77 11.74
CA LEU A 206 2.57 -16.39 10.43
C LEU A 206 3.33 -17.72 10.28
N LYS A 207 4.56 -17.81 10.81
CA LYS A 207 5.32 -19.07 10.86
C LYS A 207 4.62 -20.11 11.74
N LYS A 208 4.04 -19.71 12.87
CA LYS A 208 3.39 -20.60 13.85
C LYS A 208 1.98 -21.04 13.44
N LEU A 209 1.31 -20.30 12.54
CA LEU A 209 -0.05 -20.61 12.12
C LEU A 209 -0.11 -21.97 11.40
N ASP A 210 -1.08 -22.80 11.79
CA ASP A 210 -1.39 -24.03 11.07
C ASP A 210 -2.25 -23.73 9.83
N LEU A 211 -2.30 -24.72 8.94
CA LEU A 211 -2.96 -24.63 7.65
C LEU A 211 -4.47 -24.46 7.79
N SER A 212 -5.10 -25.25 8.65
CA SER A 212 -6.55 -25.22 8.87
C SER A 212 -7.02 -23.88 9.40
N ALA A 213 -6.29 -23.33 10.39
CA ALA A 213 -6.51 -22.02 10.96
C ALA A 213 -6.34 -20.93 9.92
N MET A 214 -5.33 -21.05 9.04
CA MET A 214 -5.19 -20.11 7.93
C MET A 214 -6.34 -20.19 6.92
N LYS A 215 -6.78 -21.41 6.57
CA LYS A 215 -7.95 -21.67 5.68
C LYS A 215 -9.19 -20.94 6.21
N ALA A 216 -9.45 -21.13 7.50
CA ALA A 216 -10.58 -20.54 8.20
C ALA A 216 -10.48 -19.01 8.25
N LYS A 217 -9.30 -18.47 8.61
CA LYS A 217 -9.05 -17.02 8.63
C LYS A 217 -9.26 -16.39 7.26
N CYS A 218 -8.62 -16.93 6.20
CA CYS A 218 -8.78 -16.43 4.84
C CYS A 218 -10.23 -16.48 4.35
N LYS A 219 -10.96 -17.55 4.64
CA LYS A 219 -12.38 -17.66 4.26
C LYS A 219 -13.23 -16.58 4.93
N LYS A 220 -13.04 -16.36 6.23
CA LYS A 220 -13.77 -15.34 7.00
C LYS A 220 -13.43 -13.94 6.51
N GLU A 221 -12.14 -13.61 6.38
CA GLU A 221 -11.67 -12.32 5.91
C GLU A 221 -12.13 -12.01 4.49
N PHE A 222 -12.13 -13.01 3.60
CA PHE A 222 -12.61 -12.82 2.23
C PHE A 222 -14.13 -12.57 2.17
N GLN A 223 -14.92 -13.19 3.05
CA GLN A 223 -16.35 -12.90 3.15
C GLN A 223 -16.59 -11.45 3.59
N ILE A 224 -15.88 -10.99 4.63
CA ILE A 224 -15.96 -9.60 5.09
C ILE A 224 -15.57 -8.65 3.95
N LEU A 225 -14.51 -8.96 3.21
CA LEU A 225 -14.05 -8.16 2.08
C LEU A 225 -15.12 -8.03 0.98
N GLN A 226 -15.91 -9.08 0.73
CA GLN A 226 -17.02 -9.02 -0.22
C GLN A 226 -18.16 -8.14 0.28
N GLU A 227 -18.45 -8.18 1.58
CA GLU A 227 -19.49 -7.36 2.21
C GLU A 227 -19.10 -5.88 2.22
N THR A 228 -17.87 -5.54 2.60
CA THR A 228 -17.40 -4.14 2.61
C THR A 228 -17.31 -3.51 1.22
N THR A 229 -16.97 -4.30 0.19
CA THR A 229 -16.91 -3.81 -1.19
C THR A 229 -18.30 -3.40 -1.72
N LYS A 230 -19.39 -4.03 -1.25
CA LYS A 230 -20.76 -3.69 -1.69
C LYS A 230 -21.23 -2.31 -1.23
N HIS A 231 -20.68 -1.82 -0.13
CA HIS A 231 -21.06 -0.54 0.46
C HIS A 231 -20.20 0.63 -0.04
N GLN A 232 -19.39 0.41 -1.07
CA GLN A 232 -18.60 1.48 -1.69
C GLN A 232 -19.50 2.39 -2.54
N GLU A 233 -19.55 3.66 -2.14
CA GLU A 233 -20.15 4.73 -2.93
C GLU A 233 -19.20 5.13 -4.08
N ASP A 234 -19.74 5.71 -5.16
CA ASP A 234 -18.95 6.30 -6.27
C ASP A 234 -18.15 5.30 -7.14
N LEU A 235 -18.76 4.16 -7.49
CA LEU A 235 -18.21 3.14 -8.41
C LEU A 235 -18.71 3.29 -9.86
N ALA A 236 -18.83 4.52 -10.36
CA ALA A 236 -19.30 4.76 -11.72
C ALA A 236 -18.34 4.16 -12.77
N THR A 237 -18.90 3.48 -13.76
CA THR A 237 -18.17 2.84 -14.89
C THR A 237 -18.74 3.31 -16.23
N LEU A 238 -19.11 4.57 -16.33
CA LEU A 238 -19.85 5.15 -17.47
C LEU A 238 -19.01 5.08 -18.76
N ALA A 239 -17.71 5.38 -18.68
CA ALA A 239 -16.84 5.31 -19.84
C ALA A 239 -16.72 3.87 -20.37
N GLY A 240 -16.58 2.90 -19.46
CA GLY A 240 -16.50 1.48 -19.81
C GLY A 240 -17.78 0.90 -20.39
N ASN A 241 -18.94 1.40 -19.94
CA ASN A 241 -20.27 1.00 -20.42
C ASN A 241 -20.73 1.74 -21.68
N SER A 242 -19.97 2.72 -22.16
CA SER A 242 -20.33 3.43 -23.39
C SER A 242 -20.36 2.46 -24.58
N SER A 243 -21.40 2.57 -25.41
CA SER A 243 -21.54 1.75 -26.62
C SER A 243 -20.33 1.84 -27.56
N GLU A 244 -19.64 2.98 -27.58
CA GLU A 244 -18.40 3.21 -28.33
C GLU A 244 -17.23 2.37 -27.80
N ASN A 245 -17.23 2.00 -26.52
CA ASN A 245 -16.13 1.33 -25.83
C ASN A 245 -16.34 -0.17 -25.59
N ASN A 246 -17.55 -0.70 -25.83
CA ASN A 246 -17.87 -2.11 -25.59
C ASN A 246 -16.87 -3.07 -26.26
N HIS A 247 -16.45 -2.77 -27.49
CA HIS A 247 -15.50 -3.58 -28.25
C HIS A 247 -14.04 -3.50 -27.75
N LYS A 248 -13.75 -2.62 -26.78
CA LYS A 248 -12.44 -2.47 -26.12
C LYS A 248 -12.36 -3.27 -24.81
N ASN A 249 -13.47 -3.85 -24.35
CA ASN A 249 -13.56 -4.62 -23.12
C ASN A 249 -13.59 -6.12 -23.43
N ARG A 250 -12.68 -6.89 -22.85
CA ARG A 250 -12.67 -8.36 -23.00
C ARG A 250 -13.80 -9.00 -22.20
N PHE A 251 -14.16 -8.40 -21.06
CA PHE A 251 -15.25 -8.84 -20.20
C PHE A 251 -16.17 -7.66 -19.89
N PRO A 252 -17.45 -7.69 -20.31
CA PRO A 252 -18.40 -6.61 -20.07
C PRO A 252 -18.65 -6.31 -18.59
N ASP A 253 -18.53 -7.34 -17.73
CA ASP A 253 -18.75 -7.20 -16.28
C ASP A 253 -17.52 -6.69 -15.51
N LEU A 254 -16.37 -6.54 -16.18
CA LEU A 254 -15.09 -6.14 -15.56
C LEU A 254 -14.61 -4.83 -16.13
N LEU A 255 -15.29 -3.76 -15.73
CA LEU A 255 -15.01 -2.40 -16.19
C LEU A 255 -14.22 -1.62 -15.13
N PRO A 256 -13.30 -0.73 -15.56
CA PRO A 256 -12.59 0.15 -14.65
C PRO A 256 -13.55 1.22 -14.12
N VAL A 257 -13.39 1.57 -12.83
CA VAL A 257 -14.09 2.70 -12.23
C VAL A 257 -13.54 4.00 -12.83
N ASP A 258 -14.42 4.90 -13.26
CA ASP A 258 -14.06 6.13 -13.98
C ASP A 258 -13.07 7.01 -13.20
N LYS A 259 -13.19 7.03 -11.87
CA LYS A 259 -12.29 7.77 -10.97
C LYS A 259 -10.83 7.30 -11.03
N PHE A 260 -10.60 6.01 -11.31
CA PHE A 260 -9.28 5.39 -11.28
C PHE A 260 -8.78 4.96 -12.66
N ARG A 261 -9.54 5.19 -13.73
CA ARG A 261 -9.13 4.85 -15.09
C ARG A 261 -8.05 5.81 -15.63
N PRO A 262 -7.13 5.34 -16.48
CA PRO A 262 -6.32 6.21 -17.30
C PRO A 262 -7.14 6.86 -18.42
N VAL A 263 -6.67 8.03 -18.85
CA VAL A 263 -7.16 8.81 -19.97
C VAL A 263 -6.01 8.90 -20.96
N LEU A 264 -6.13 8.27 -22.13
CA LEU A 264 -5.08 8.30 -23.14
C LEU A 264 -4.93 9.72 -23.71
N LYS A 265 -3.70 10.23 -23.72
CA LYS A 265 -3.37 11.63 -24.08
C LYS A 265 -2.72 11.72 -25.45
N SER A 266 -1.91 10.73 -25.79
CA SER A 266 -1.29 10.62 -27.11
C SER A 266 -2.36 10.50 -28.18
N PRO A 267 -2.25 11.21 -29.31
CA PRO A 267 -3.22 11.08 -30.39
C PRO A 267 -3.11 9.69 -31.04
N SER A 268 -4.23 9.15 -31.51
CA SER A 268 -4.26 8.01 -32.43
C SER A 268 -4.72 8.49 -33.81
N ASN A 269 -4.32 7.77 -34.86
CA ASN A 269 -4.84 7.97 -36.22
C ASN A 269 -5.91 6.94 -36.60
N LEU A 270 -6.25 6.01 -35.70
CA LEU A 270 -7.28 5.00 -35.95
C LEU A 270 -8.67 5.63 -35.82
N PHE A 271 -9.52 5.39 -36.81
CA PHE A 271 -10.91 5.83 -36.80
C PHE A 271 -11.66 5.16 -35.64
N GLY A 272 -12.39 5.94 -34.84
CA GLY A 272 -13.07 5.46 -33.64
C GLY A 272 -12.15 5.30 -32.41
N SER A 273 -10.87 5.66 -32.50
CA SER A 273 -10.00 5.74 -31.31
C SER A 273 -10.36 6.95 -30.45
N ASN A 274 -10.38 6.74 -29.13
CA ASN A 274 -10.73 7.73 -28.12
C ASN A 274 -9.75 7.65 -26.94
N ASP A 275 -10.12 8.25 -25.80
CA ASP A 275 -9.32 8.32 -24.59
C ASP A 275 -9.42 7.07 -23.69
N TYR A 276 -10.27 6.11 -24.05
CA TYR A 276 -10.61 4.97 -23.22
C TYR A 276 -9.74 3.74 -23.48
N ILE A 277 -9.30 3.12 -22.38
CA ILE A 277 -8.73 1.77 -22.31
C ILE A 277 -9.20 1.11 -21.02
N ASN A 278 -9.47 -0.20 -21.04
CA ASN A 278 -9.83 -0.98 -19.86
C ASN A 278 -8.59 -1.21 -18.97
N ALA A 279 -8.30 -0.23 -18.12
CA ALA A 279 -7.21 -0.26 -17.17
C ALA A 279 -7.55 0.57 -15.92
N THR A 280 -6.86 0.29 -14.82
CA THR A 280 -7.08 0.95 -13.53
C THR A 280 -5.74 1.31 -12.90
N PHE A 281 -5.62 2.56 -12.44
CA PHE A 281 -4.50 2.97 -11.60
C PHE A 281 -4.64 2.40 -10.21
N VAL A 282 -3.57 1.76 -9.78
CA VAL A 282 -3.45 1.17 -8.46
C VAL A 282 -2.21 1.74 -7.80
N LYS A 283 -2.30 2.01 -6.51
CA LYS A 283 -1.13 2.37 -5.71
C LYS A 283 -0.90 1.28 -4.67
N ASP A 284 0.34 0.81 -4.59
CA ASP A 284 0.72 -0.10 -3.51
C ASP A 284 0.92 0.62 -2.18
N ILE A 285 1.35 -0.15 -1.18
CA ILE A 285 1.69 0.36 0.14
C ILE A 285 2.83 1.40 0.03
N SER A 286 3.88 1.17 -0.75
CA SER A 286 4.98 2.15 -0.88
C SER A 286 4.69 3.33 -1.80
N GLN A 287 3.44 3.52 -2.26
CA GLN A 287 3.04 4.55 -3.22
C GLN A 287 3.65 4.40 -4.61
N ARG A 288 4.21 3.22 -4.93
CA ARG A 288 4.58 2.86 -6.30
C ARG A 288 3.30 2.75 -7.13
N GLY A 289 3.34 3.40 -8.30
CA GLY A 289 2.23 3.36 -9.25
C GLY A 289 2.19 2.05 -10.02
N PHE A 290 1.03 1.40 -10.03
CA PHE A 290 0.72 0.28 -10.89
C PHE A 290 -0.41 0.65 -11.83
N VAL A 291 -0.42 0.01 -13.01
CA VAL A 291 -1.56 0.06 -13.93
C VAL A 291 -1.99 -1.38 -14.16
N MET A 292 -3.14 -1.75 -13.63
CA MET A 292 -3.72 -3.06 -13.88
C MET A 292 -4.61 -3.00 -15.12
N THR A 293 -4.41 -3.90 -16.08
CA THR A 293 -5.16 -3.93 -17.33
C THR A 293 -5.43 -5.35 -17.78
N GLN A 294 -6.46 -5.55 -18.60
CA GLN A 294 -6.68 -6.82 -19.32
C GLN A 294 -5.60 -7.08 -20.36
N SER A 295 -5.48 -8.33 -20.83
CA SER A 295 -4.64 -8.64 -21.99
C SER A 295 -5.19 -7.95 -23.24
N PRO A 296 -4.35 -7.26 -24.02
CA PRO A 296 -4.79 -6.46 -25.15
C PRO A 296 -5.58 -7.28 -26.17
N LEU A 297 -6.59 -6.64 -26.73
CA LEU A 297 -7.39 -7.15 -27.85
C LEU A 297 -6.76 -6.64 -29.15
N ALA A 298 -7.12 -7.23 -30.29
CA ALA A 298 -6.66 -6.75 -31.59
C ALA A 298 -6.98 -5.25 -31.81
N SER A 299 -8.13 -4.79 -31.32
CA SER A 299 -8.59 -3.40 -31.36
C SER A 299 -7.84 -2.47 -30.38
N THR A 300 -7.16 -2.99 -29.36
CA THR A 300 -6.56 -2.19 -28.27
C THR A 300 -5.04 -2.31 -28.17
N VAL A 301 -4.38 -2.94 -29.15
CA VAL A 301 -2.91 -3.04 -29.20
C VAL A 301 -2.24 -1.66 -29.24
N GLU A 302 -2.73 -0.72 -30.05
CA GLU A 302 -2.19 0.65 -30.06
C GLU A 302 -2.44 1.33 -28.69
N ASP A 303 -3.64 1.18 -28.15
CA ASP A 303 -4.06 1.82 -26.89
C ASP A 303 -3.19 1.39 -25.69
N ILE A 304 -2.71 0.13 -25.65
CA ILE A 304 -1.82 -0.32 -24.58
C ILE A 304 -0.44 0.35 -24.66
N TRP A 305 0.09 0.56 -25.88
CA TRP A 305 1.36 1.25 -26.06
C TRP A 305 1.24 2.76 -25.82
N ARG A 306 0.09 3.35 -26.17
CA ARG A 306 -0.27 4.73 -25.78
C ARG A 306 -0.29 4.87 -24.26
N LEU A 307 -0.94 3.94 -23.56
CA LEU A 307 -0.97 3.91 -22.09
C LEU A 307 0.44 3.87 -21.48
N VAL A 308 1.29 2.96 -21.96
CA VAL A 308 2.69 2.84 -21.52
C VAL A 308 3.46 4.14 -21.74
N PHE A 309 3.29 4.77 -22.91
CA PHE A 309 4.01 5.98 -23.28
C PHE A 309 3.54 7.24 -22.52
N ASP A 310 2.22 7.40 -22.37
CA ASP A 310 1.58 8.56 -21.76
C ASP A 310 1.84 8.64 -20.26
N TYR A 311 1.96 7.49 -19.60
CA TYR A 311 2.17 7.38 -18.16
C TYR A 311 3.58 6.92 -17.76
N ASN A 312 4.52 6.94 -18.70
CA ASN A 312 5.93 6.59 -18.45
C ASN A 312 6.11 5.23 -17.77
N CYS A 313 5.32 4.22 -18.15
CA CYS A 313 5.47 2.90 -17.57
C CYS A 313 6.84 2.32 -17.95
N THR A 314 7.68 2.07 -16.95
CA THR A 314 9.04 1.56 -17.18
C THR A 314 9.09 0.05 -17.29
N SER A 315 8.02 -0.63 -16.88
CA SER A 315 7.92 -2.07 -16.98
C SER A 315 6.51 -2.56 -17.28
N ILE A 316 6.44 -3.72 -17.94
CA ILE A 316 5.22 -4.48 -18.22
C ILE A 316 5.40 -5.88 -17.63
N VAL A 317 4.45 -6.32 -16.81
CA VAL A 317 4.41 -7.65 -16.21
C VAL A 317 3.23 -8.41 -16.81
N MET A 318 3.53 -9.43 -17.61
CA MET A 318 2.58 -10.29 -18.29
C MET A 318 2.45 -11.61 -17.53
N LEU A 319 1.26 -11.87 -16.99
CA LEU A 319 0.95 -13.03 -16.14
C LEU A 319 0.03 -14.04 -16.83
N ASN A 320 -0.01 -14.07 -18.16
CA ASN A 320 -0.69 -15.10 -18.94
C ASN A 320 0.25 -15.62 -20.01
N THR A 321 0.03 -16.86 -20.46
CA THR A 321 0.64 -17.38 -21.68
C THR A 321 -0.12 -16.86 -22.89
N VAL A 322 0.56 -16.70 -24.01
CA VAL A 322 -0.07 -16.63 -25.33
C VAL A 322 0.12 -18.00 -25.92
N ASP A 323 -0.99 -18.65 -26.27
CA ASP A 323 -1.01 -19.91 -26.99
C ASP A 323 -1.37 -19.59 -28.44
N ASP A 324 -0.63 -20.14 -29.40
CA ASP A 324 -0.89 -19.94 -30.82
C ASP A 324 -2.29 -20.46 -31.24
N SER A 325 -2.92 -21.31 -30.42
CA SER A 325 -4.29 -21.79 -30.62
C SER A 325 -5.37 -20.84 -30.10
N ASP A 326 -5.06 -19.88 -29.22
CA ASP A 326 -6.01 -18.91 -28.69
C ASP A 326 -5.91 -17.58 -29.44
N GLU A 327 -6.67 -17.48 -30.54
CA GLU A 327 -6.75 -16.26 -31.37
C GLU A 327 -7.27 -15.03 -30.61
N SER A 328 -7.84 -15.21 -29.40
CA SER A 328 -8.28 -14.07 -28.58
C SER A 328 -7.13 -13.34 -27.90
N LEU A 329 -5.94 -13.95 -27.82
CA LEU A 329 -4.75 -13.38 -27.18
C LEU A 329 -3.76 -12.90 -28.22
N MET A 330 -3.53 -11.59 -28.24
CA MET A 330 -2.67 -10.96 -29.25
C MET A 330 -1.22 -10.86 -28.77
N VAL A 331 -0.29 -11.21 -29.65
CA VAL A 331 1.11 -10.80 -29.52
C VAL A 331 1.21 -9.32 -29.89
N TYR A 332 1.33 -8.46 -28.89
CA TYR A 332 1.36 -7.01 -29.06
C TYR A 332 2.78 -6.44 -29.16
N TRP A 333 3.80 -7.29 -29.31
CA TRP A 333 5.21 -6.92 -29.31
C TRP A 333 5.99 -7.56 -30.47
N PRO A 334 7.13 -6.98 -30.88
CA PRO A 334 8.04 -7.61 -31.85
C PRO A 334 8.81 -8.80 -31.25
N ASN A 335 8.84 -9.93 -31.96
CA ASN A 335 9.40 -11.21 -31.46
C ASN A 335 10.90 -11.40 -31.66
N ALA A 336 11.57 -10.58 -32.47
CA ALA A 336 13.00 -10.75 -32.78
C ALA A 336 13.82 -9.55 -32.33
N HIS A 337 15.10 -9.77 -32.03
CA HIS A 337 16.05 -8.72 -31.68
C HIS A 337 16.16 -7.69 -32.82
N ASN A 338 16.09 -6.41 -32.47
CA ASN A 338 15.99 -5.26 -33.38
C ASN A 338 14.76 -5.24 -34.32
N ALA A 339 13.82 -6.17 -34.18
CA ALA A 339 12.57 -6.09 -34.92
C ALA A 339 11.73 -4.92 -34.44
N THR A 340 11.04 -4.30 -35.38
CA THR A 340 10.20 -3.14 -35.16
C THR A 340 8.75 -3.50 -35.50
N ALA A 341 7.84 -3.25 -34.55
CA ALA A 341 6.41 -3.32 -34.77
C ALA A 341 5.82 -1.90 -34.77
N SER A 342 4.93 -1.62 -35.72
CA SER A 342 4.17 -0.37 -35.76
C SER A 342 2.70 -0.65 -35.45
N HIS A 343 2.19 0.02 -34.43
CA HIS A 343 0.80 -0.05 -34.00
C HIS A 343 0.23 1.36 -34.08
N GLY A 344 -0.40 1.69 -35.21
CA GLY A 344 -0.83 3.05 -35.52
C GLY A 344 0.32 4.07 -35.49
N LEU A 345 0.27 5.01 -34.55
CA LEU A 345 1.31 6.03 -34.32
C LEU A 345 2.40 5.58 -33.35
N MET A 346 2.23 4.44 -32.69
CA MET A 346 3.22 3.85 -31.80
C MET A 346 4.20 2.96 -32.58
N THR A 347 5.48 3.11 -32.28
CA THR A 347 6.56 2.27 -32.81
C THR A 347 7.28 1.61 -31.64
N VAL A 348 7.38 0.29 -31.68
CA VAL A 348 7.96 -0.53 -30.62
C VAL A 348 9.13 -1.31 -31.23
N ILE A 349 10.31 -1.14 -30.67
CA ILE A 349 11.54 -1.76 -31.16
C ILE A 349 12.07 -2.69 -30.08
N CYS A 350 12.27 -3.97 -30.38
CA CYS A 350 12.92 -4.88 -29.44
C CYS A 350 14.42 -4.66 -29.42
N LYS A 351 14.98 -4.21 -28.29
CA LYS A 351 16.42 -3.98 -28.12
C LYS A 351 17.15 -5.16 -27.50
N LYS A 352 16.45 -5.96 -26.68
CA LYS A 352 17.07 -7.08 -25.98
C LYS A 352 16.02 -8.14 -25.68
N ILE A 353 16.43 -9.40 -25.75
CA ILE A 353 15.66 -10.56 -25.32
C ILE A 353 16.55 -11.41 -24.43
N GLU A 354 16.07 -11.73 -23.23
CA GLU A 354 16.69 -12.65 -22.27
C GLU A 354 15.65 -13.73 -21.94
N GLU A 355 15.94 -14.98 -22.27
CA GLU A 355 15.02 -16.10 -22.04
C GLU A 355 15.52 -16.99 -20.90
N SER A 356 14.61 -17.38 -20.02
CA SER A 356 14.80 -18.43 -19.03
C SER A 356 13.65 -19.43 -19.07
N ASP A 357 13.78 -20.53 -18.34
CA ASP A 357 12.73 -21.52 -18.14
C ASP A 357 11.58 -21.01 -17.24
N VAL A 358 11.78 -19.86 -16.60
CA VAL A 358 10.82 -19.21 -15.67
C VAL A 358 10.07 -18.08 -16.36
N PHE A 359 10.78 -17.24 -17.12
CA PHE A 359 10.22 -16.06 -17.77
C PHE A 359 11.07 -15.60 -18.96
N THR A 360 10.46 -14.83 -19.86
CA THR A 360 11.21 -14.07 -20.88
C THR A 360 11.19 -12.59 -20.51
N ARG A 361 12.36 -11.96 -20.49
CA ARG A 361 12.50 -10.51 -20.42
C ARG A 361 12.79 -9.95 -21.81
N ARG A 362 12.03 -8.94 -22.22
CA ARG A 362 12.26 -8.18 -23.44
C ARG A 362 12.43 -6.71 -23.08
N GLN A 363 13.44 -6.04 -23.64
CA GLN A 363 13.58 -4.60 -23.50
C GLN A 363 13.10 -3.94 -24.78
N PHE A 364 12.09 -3.07 -24.64
CA PHE A 364 11.51 -2.34 -25.76
C PHE A 364 11.88 -0.86 -25.73
N GLU A 365 12.18 -0.31 -26.89
CA GLU A 365 12.20 1.13 -27.11
C GLU A 365 10.87 1.54 -27.76
N VAL A 366 10.09 2.33 -27.04
CA VAL A 366 8.75 2.78 -27.45
C VAL A 366 8.82 4.25 -27.85
N LYS A 367 8.37 4.54 -29.07
CA LYS A 367 8.32 5.89 -29.65
C LYS A 367 6.93 6.20 -30.16
N HIS A 368 6.53 7.46 -30.05
CA HIS A 368 5.35 7.98 -30.71
C HIS A 368 5.78 8.81 -31.92
N LYS A 369 5.27 8.53 -33.13
CA LYS A 369 5.73 9.14 -34.39
C LYS A 369 5.71 10.68 -34.42
N ARG A 370 4.83 11.31 -33.64
CA ARG A 370 4.74 12.79 -33.53
C ARG A 370 5.53 13.37 -32.34
N SER A 371 6.27 12.55 -31.60
CA SER A 371 7.05 12.97 -30.43
C SER A 371 8.51 12.63 -30.61
N GLN A 372 9.39 13.48 -30.11
CA GLN A 372 10.83 13.19 -30.02
C GLN A 372 11.18 12.34 -28.78
N LYS A 373 10.21 12.13 -27.88
CA LYS A 373 10.40 11.32 -26.68
C LYS A 373 10.48 9.83 -27.04
N SER A 374 11.46 9.16 -26.45
CA SER A 374 11.62 7.70 -26.49
C SER A 374 11.57 7.16 -25.06
N LEU A 375 10.93 6.01 -24.87
CA LEU A 375 10.80 5.35 -23.57
C LEU A 375 11.36 3.93 -23.64
N LEU A 376 12.27 3.59 -22.73
CA LEU A 376 12.73 2.21 -22.56
C LEU A 376 11.83 1.48 -21.56
N VAL A 377 11.34 0.31 -21.95
CA VAL A 377 10.36 -0.47 -21.20
C VAL A 377 10.83 -1.91 -21.07
N ASP A 378 10.95 -2.41 -19.84
CA ASP A 378 11.21 -3.82 -19.57
C ASP A 378 9.90 -4.62 -19.53
N HIS A 379 9.74 -5.56 -20.44
CA HIS A 379 8.59 -6.46 -20.51
C HIS A 379 8.95 -7.85 -20.00
N PHE A 380 8.17 -8.36 -19.06
CA PHE A 380 8.39 -9.63 -18.38
C PHE A 380 7.22 -10.58 -18.64
N SER A 381 7.45 -11.65 -19.41
CA SER A 381 6.47 -12.73 -19.66
C SER A 381 6.73 -13.91 -18.75
N PHE A 382 5.80 -14.19 -17.83
CA PHE A 382 5.93 -15.34 -16.93
C PHE A 382 5.47 -16.65 -17.58
N HIS A 383 6.33 -17.67 -17.57
CA HIS A 383 6.10 -18.98 -18.19
C HIS A 383 5.87 -20.12 -17.20
N GLY A 384 5.90 -19.83 -15.89
CA GLY A 384 5.75 -20.85 -14.85
C GLY A 384 4.31 -21.30 -14.61
N TRP A 385 3.47 -21.44 -15.63
CA TRP A 385 2.09 -21.92 -15.49
C TRP A 385 2.03 -23.45 -15.65
N SER A 386 1.43 -24.13 -14.67
CA SER A 386 1.11 -25.56 -14.71
C SER A 386 -0.41 -25.72 -14.82
N GLY A 387 -0.93 -25.56 -16.03
CA GLY A 387 -2.37 -25.42 -16.27
C GLY A 387 -2.89 -24.11 -15.66
N ASN A 388 -3.95 -24.18 -14.86
CA ASN A 388 -4.58 -23.01 -14.25
C ASN A 388 -3.91 -22.52 -12.95
N LYS A 389 -2.72 -23.05 -12.60
CA LYS A 389 -1.98 -22.70 -11.38
C LYS A 389 -0.54 -22.32 -11.70
N PRO A 390 0.03 -21.29 -11.06
CA PRO A 390 1.45 -20.99 -11.21
C PRO A 390 2.30 -21.94 -10.36
N ASP A 391 3.46 -22.33 -10.87
CA ASP A 391 4.53 -22.92 -10.10
C ASP A 391 5.08 -21.89 -9.10
N VAL A 392 5.09 -22.27 -7.83
CA VAL A 392 5.42 -21.37 -6.71
C VAL A 392 6.89 -20.97 -6.72
N HIS A 393 7.80 -21.87 -7.11
CA HIS A 393 9.23 -21.60 -7.13
C HIS A 393 9.58 -20.65 -8.27
N LYS A 394 9.02 -20.92 -9.46
CA LYS A 394 9.14 -20.08 -10.64
C LYS A 394 8.58 -18.68 -10.38
N LEU A 395 7.39 -18.58 -9.80
CA LEU A 395 6.80 -17.28 -9.51
C LEU A 395 7.60 -16.51 -8.45
N ARG A 396 8.13 -17.20 -7.43
CA ARG A 396 9.02 -16.58 -6.44
C ARG A 396 10.24 -15.95 -7.08
N GLU A 397 10.90 -16.67 -7.99
CA GLU A 397 12.05 -16.16 -8.72
C GLU A 397 11.67 -14.97 -9.60
N PHE A 398 10.56 -15.08 -10.33
CA PHE A 398 10.01 -14.01 -11.15
C PHE A 398 9.73 -12.73 -10.35
N ILE A 399 9.10 -12.86 -9.19
CA ILE A 399 8.80 -11.73 -8.29
C ILE A 399 10.09 -11.09 -7.78
N LYS A 400 11.08 -11.89 -7.35
CA LYS A 400 12.39 -11.37 -6.93
C LYS A 400 13.03 -10.56 -8.06
N TYR A 401 13.04 -11.09 -9.27
CA TYR A 401 13.66 -10.43 -10.40
C TYR A 401 12.95 -9.11 -10.76
N THR A 402 11.63 -9.18 -11.02
CA THR A 402 10.82 -8.01 -11.45
C THR A 402 10.83 -6.88 -10.43
N ARG A 403 10.90 -7.21 -9.13
CA ARG A 403 10.96 -6.22 -8.06
C ARG A 403 12.23 -5.38 -8.08
N THR A 404 13.37 -5.95 -8.45
CA THR A 404 14.67 -5.24 -8.53
C THR A 404 14.80 -4.36 -9.77
N LYS A 405 13.82 -4.39 -10.68
CA LYS A 405 13.88 -3.71 -11.99
C LYS A 405 12.77 -2.66 -12.11
N GLY A 406 13.15 -1.52 -12.69
CA GLY A 406 12.26 -0.39 -12.96
C GLY A 406 11.98 0.45 -11.71
N THR A 407 12.24 1.76 -11.81
CA THR A 407 11.93 2.75 -10.77
C THR A 407 10.61 3.47 -11.01
N GLY A 408 10.01 3.30 -12.20
CA GLY A 408 8.75 3.95 -12.60
C GLY A 408 7.52 3.06 -12.42
N PRO A 409 6.36 3.54 -12.89
CA PRO A 409 5.11 2.78 -12.84
C PRO A 409 5.21 1.47 -13.61
N ALA A 410 4.64 0.41 -13.05
CA ALA A 410 4.59 -0.90 -13.68
C ALA A 410 3.17 -1.20 -14.20
N LEU A 411 3.06 -1.52 -15.48
CA LEU A 411 1.83 -2.05 -16.06
C LEU A 411 1.78 -3.56 -15.80
N VAL A 412 0.69 -4.06 -15.22
CA VAL A 412 0.52 -5.48 -14.86
C VAL A 412 -0.74 -5.99 -15.54
N HIS A 413 -0.61 -7.01 -16.38
CA HIS A 413 -1.75 -7.61 -17.05
C HIS A 413 -1.77 -9.13 -16.93
N CYS A 414 -2.99 -9.63 -16.86
CA CYS A 414 -3.38 -11.01 -17.08
C CYS A 414 -4.59 -10.99 -18.00
N ILE A 415 -5.22 -12.14 -18.28
CA ILE A 415 -6.34 -12.22 -19.23
C ILE A 415 -7.42 -11.16 -18.93
N ASN A 416 -7.88 -11.07 -17.68
CA ASN A 416 -8.95 -10.15 -17.26
C ASN A 416 -8.48 -8.91 -16.48
N GLY A 417 -7.18 -8.77 -16.23
CA GLY A 417 -6.61 -7.64 -15.47
C GLY A 417 -6.96 -7.51 -13.99
N VAL A 418 -7.85 -8.35 -13.43
CA VAL A 418 -8.32 -8.22 -12.02
C VAL A 418 -8.02 -9.44 -11.14
N GLY A 419 -7.69 -10.59 -11.74
CA GLY A 419 -7.34 -11.81 -11.01
C GLY A 419 -5.87 -11.84 -10.61
N LEU A 420 -5.03 -12.38 -11.50
CA LEU A 420 -3.60 -12.59 -11.25
C LEU A 420 -2.82 -11.27 -11.14
N SER A 421 -3.22 -10.24 -11.88
CA SER A 421 -2.66 -8.89 -11.72
C SER A 421 -2.83 -8.37 -10.29
N ALA A 422 -4.02 -8.53 -9.71
CA ALA A 422 -4.30 -8.11 -8.34
C ALA A 422 -3.46 -8.91 -7.33
N VAL A 423 -3.30 -10.21 -7.57
CA VAL A 423 -2.46 -11.09 -6.76
C VAL A 423 -1.01 -10.61 -6.79
N TYR A 424 -0.45 -10.34 -7.97
CA TYR A 424 0.92 -9.87 -8.10
C TYR A 424 1.14 -8.55 -7.35
N VAL A 425 0.26 -7.57 -7.54
CA VAL A 425 0.37 -6.27 -6.85
C VAL A 425 0.26 -6.44 -5.33
N THR A 426 -0.66 -7.30 -4.86
CA THR A 426 -0.81 -7.60 -3.43
C THR A 426 0.45 -8.25 -2.87
N VAL A 427 1.05 -9.21 -3.58
CA VAL A 427 2.27 -9.89 -3.11
C VAL A 427 3.46 -8.93 -3.07
N ILE A 428 3.64 -8.09 -4.09
CA ILE A 428 4.71 -7.07 -4.09
C ILE A 428 4.53 -6.12 -2.90
N SER A 429 3.30 -5.67 -2.65
CA SER A 429 2.97 -4.81 -1.51
C SER A 429 3.33 -5.47 -0.17
N GLU A 430 2.94 -6.72 0.03
CA GLU A 430 3.19 -7.45 1.28
C GLU A 430 4.67 -7.80 1.48
N LEU A 431 5.43 -8.05 0.41
CA LEU A 431 6.88 -8.25 0.52
C LEU A 431 7.58 -6.99 1.03
N GLU A 432 7.20 -5.83 0.54
CA GLU A 432 7.73 -4.56 1.04
C GLU A 432 7.32 -4.29 2.49
N ARG A 433 6.09 -4.65 2.88
CA ARG A 433 5.62 -4.57 4.27
C ARG A 433 6.41 -5.49 5.19
N ILE A 434 6.68 -6.72 4.78
CA ILE A 434 7.48 -7.68 5.56
C ILE A 434 8.87 -7.12 5.84
N GLU A 435 9.51 -6.51 4.84
CA GLU A 435 10.86 -5.97 5.00
C GLU A 435 10.92 -4.72 5.86
N LYS A 436 9.92 -3.84 5.78
CA LYS A 436 9.90 -2.59 6.56
C LYS A 436 9.34 -2.77 7.97
N GLU A 437 8.29 -3.57 8.11
CA GLU A 437 7.48 -3.69 9.34
C GLU A 437 7.62 -5.05 10.04
N GLY A 438 8.20 -6.07 9.41
CA GLY A 438 8.24 -7.43 9.97
C GLY A 438 6.84 -8.06 10.14
N ALA A 439 5.84 -7.55 9.41
CA ALA A 439 4.44 -7.92 9.52
C ALA A 439 3.76 -8.06 8.16
N VAL A 440 2.63 -8.77 8.15
CA VAL A 440 1.79 -9.06 6.98
C VAL A 440 0.35 -8.67 7.28
N ASP A 441 -0.32 -8.05 6.32
CA ASP A 441 -1.73 -7.68 6.41
C ASP A 441 -2.41 -7.73 5.02
N VAL A 442 -2.64 -8.96 4.56
CA VAL A 442 -3.24 -9.23 3.24
C VAL A 442 -4.64 -8.63 3.11
N PHE A 443 -5.45 -8.66 4.18
CA PHE A 443 -6.81 -8.15 4.14
C PHE A 443 -6.86 -6.64 3.86
N HIS A 444 -6.14 -5.82 4.63
CA HIS A 444 -6.18 -4.36 4.41
C HIS A 444 -5.55 -3.96 3.08
N THR A 445 -4.53 -4.69 2.62
CA THR A 445 -3.93 -4.47 1.30
C THR A 445 -4.92 -4.77 0.18
N LEU A 446 -5.67 -5.87 0.27
CA LEU A 446 -6.74 -6.18 -0.68
C LEU A 446 -7.95 -5.24 -0.56
N HIS A 447 -8.32 -4.85 0.67
CA HIS A 447 -9.40 -3.89 0.92
C HIS A 447 -9.14 -2.56 0.21
N ARG A 448 -7.91 -2.05 0.35
CA ARG A 448 -7.47 -0.84 -0.35
C ARG A 448 -7.45 -1.03 -1.86
N LEU A 449 -6.92 -2.16 -2.34
CA LEU A 449 -6.92 -2.47 -3.76
C LEU A 449 -8.33 -2.48 -4.34
N ARG A 450 -9.31 -3.01 -3.60
CA ARG A 450 -10.73 -3.03 -4.01
C ARG A 450 -11.39 -1.67 -4.03
N LYS A 451 -10.97 -0.71 -3.20
CA LYS A 451 -11.42 0.70 -3.34
C LYS A 451 -11.09 1.29 -4.71
N GLN A 452 -10.00 0.84 -5.34
CA GLN A 452 -9.58 1.30 -6.67
C GLN A 452 -10.08 0.38 -7.79
N CYS A 453 -10.13 -0.92 -7.54
CA CYS A 453 -10.51 -1.97 -8.47
C CYS A 453 -11.45 -2.97 -7.77
N PRO A 454 -12.78 -2.77 -7.78
CA PRO A 454 -13.74 -3.54 -6.97
C PRO A 454 -13.69 -5.06 -7.19
N HIS A 455 -13.35 -5.48 -8.42
CA HIS A 455 -13.24 -6.89 -8.79
C HIS A 455 -11.87 -7.52 -8.52
N ALA A 456 -10.96 -6.81 -7.84
CA ALA A 456 -9.64 -7.32 -7.52
C ALA A 456 -9.74 -8.61 -6.69
N VAL A 457 -9.06 -9.66 -7.17
CA VAL A 457 -9.05 -11.02 -6.60
C VAL A 457 -10.47 -11.62 -6.55
N GLN A 458 -10.92 -12.19 -7.68
CA GLN A 458 -12.21 -12.87 -7.80
C GLN A 458 -12.22 -14.29 -7.21
N THR A 459 -13.41 -14.71 -6.77
CA THR A 459 -13.75 -15.97 -6.06
C THR A 459 -13.25 -17.25 -6.75
N GLN A 460 -13.20 -17.28 -8.07
CA GLN A 460 -12.81 -18.47 -8.85
C GLN A 460 -11.32 -18.82 -8.69
N TRP A 461 -10.47 -17.81 -8.48
CA TRP A 461 -9.02 -17.99 -8.25
C TRP A 461 -8.69 -18.33 -6.80
N LEU A 462 -9.58 -17.98 -5.86
CA LEU A 462 -9.46 -18.37 -4.45
C LEU A 462 -9.66 -19.86 -4.23
N ARG A 463 -10.61 -20.50 -4.95
CA ARG A 463 -10.75 -21.98 -4.91
C ARG A 463 -9.46 -22.69 -5.34
N GLN A 464 -8.74 -22.10 -6.29
CA GLN A 464 -7.49 -22.62 -6.82
C GLN A 464 -6.27 -22.32 -5.91
N TRP A 465 -6.33 -21.24 -5.14
CA TRP A 465 -5.43 -20.94 -4.02
C TRP A 465 -5.62 -21.87 -2.82
N THR A 466 -6.81 -22.49 -2.65
CA THR A 466 -7.14 -23.28 -1.46
C THR A 466 -7.19 -24.80 -1.63
N CYS A 467 -7.24 -25.32 -2.86
CA CYS A 467 -7.47 -26.74 -3.13
C CYS A 467 -6.28 -27.46 -3.79
N ASP A 468 -5.75 -28.41 -3.03
CA ASP A 468 -5.15 -29.71 -3.37
C ASP A 468 -4.00 -29.80 -4.39
N LEU A 469 -2.86 -30.25 -3.86
CA LEU A 469 -1.87 -31.07 -4.56
C LEU A 469 -1.53 -32.25 -3.63
N ARG A 470 -1.96 -33.46 -4.05
CA ARG A 470 -1.43 -34.73 -3.57
C ARG A 470 -0.09 -34.95 -4.27
N ILE A 471 0.97 -35.20 -3.52
CA ILE A 471 2.28 -35.60 -4.08
C ILE A 471 2.38 -37.11 -3.98
N THR A 472 2.59 -37.76 -5.12
CA THR A 472 3.10 -39.13 -5.21
C THR A 472 4.48 -39.20 -4.58
N GLY A 473 4.63 -40.09 -3.59
CA GLY A 473 5.86 -40.32 -2.84
C GLY A 473 7.08 -40.61 -3.74
N SER A 474 8.30 -40.46 -3.27
CA SER A 474 8.76 -41.06 -2.01
C SER A 474 9.94 -40.31 -1.39
N ASN A 475 9.69 -39.53 -0.33
CA ASN A 475 10.48 -39.59 0.90
C ASN A 475 9.71 -38.90 2.05
N PRO A 476 9.66 -39.50 3.25
CA PRO A 476 8.70 -39.13 4.29
C PRO A 476 9.31 -38.09 5.22
N GLY A 477 8.70 -36.91 5.29
CA GLY A 477 9.14 -35.93 6.27
C GLY A 477 8.73 -34.52 5.89
N LYS A 478 7.58 -34.13 6.44
CA LYS A 478 7.09 -32.75 6.56
C LYS A 478 6.36 -32.20 5.32
N ILE A 479 5.31 -31.42 5.63
CA ILE A 479 4.88 -30.15 4.99
C ILE A 479 3.50 -30.07 4.26
N ILE A 480 2.61 -29.27 4.88
CA ILE A 480 1.92 -28.03 4.41
C ILE A 480 0.86 -28.09 3.30
N ALA A 481 -0.35 -27.58 3.58
CA ALA A 481 -1.22 -26.76 2.71
C ALA A 481 -2.52 -26.30 3.44
N LEU A 482 -2.83 -25.03 3.60
CA LEU A 482 -2.42 -23.81 2.90
C LEU A 482 -1.56 -22.97 3.80
N CYS A 483 -0.89 -21.96 3.22
CA CYS A 483 0.29 -21.28 3.78
C CYS A 483 1.63 -21.82 3.23
N PRO A 484 1.79 -22.23 1.95
CA PRO A 484 3.15 -22.36 1.39
C PRO A 484 3.76 -21.00 1.04
N TRP A 485 2.95 -20.02 0.62
CA TRP A 485 3.43 -18.79 -0.01
C TRP A 485 3.99 -17.80 1.01
N ALA A 486 3.25 -17.48 2.07
CA ALA A 486 3.71 -16.66 3.19
C ALA A 486 5.04 -17.13 3.81
N ARG A 487 5.22 -18.45 4.03
CA ARG A 487 6.48 -19.01 4.56
C ARG A 487 7.63 -18.92 3.55
N HIS A 488 7.35 -19.07 2.25
CA HIS A 488 8.36 -18.89 1.20
C HIS A 488 8.71 -17.43 0.95
N PHE A 489 7.78 -16.49 1.19
CA PHE A 489 7.98 -15.05 1.09
C PHE A 489 8.83 -14.47 2.23
N ILE A 490 8.69 -14.99 3.45
CA ILE A 490 9.65 -14.70 4.51
C ILE A 490 11.07 -15.11 4.07
N SER A 491 11.24 -16.28 3.44
CA SER A 491 12.54 -16.69 2.87
C SER A 491 13.04 -15.80 1.72
N ILE A 492 12.18 -15.04 1.03
CA ILE A 492 12.62 -14.01 0.08
C ILE A 492 13.17 -12.79 0.83
N ALA A 493 12.43 -12.30 1.82
CA ALA A 493 12.81 -11.13 2.62
C ALA A 493 14.08 -11.41 3.48
N SER A 494 14.26 -12.63 3.98
CA SER A 494 15.41 -13.05 4.79
C SER A 494 16.73 -13.23 4.02
N LEU A 495 16.77 -12.96 2.72
CA LEU A 495 17.99 -13.09 1.90
C LEU A 495 18.71 -11.75 1.63
N HIS A 496 18.24 -10.65 2.22
CA HIS A 496 19.06 -9.45 2.35
C HIS A 496 20.04 -9.62 3.52
N PRO A 497 21.36 -9.55 3.30
CA PRO A 497 22.33 -9.56 4.40
C PRO A 497 22.21 -8.23 5.14
N GLY A 498 21.44 -8.20 6.22
CA GLY A 498 21.20 -6.99 7.02
C GLY A 498 20.05 -7.04 8.01
N VAL A 499 19.26 -8.12 8.08
CA VAL A 499 18.25 -8.36 9.13
C VAL A 499 18.54 -9.65 9.88
#